data_AF-A0A9D7D107-F1
#
_entry.id   AF-A0A9D7D107-F1
#
_cell.length_a   1.000
_cell.length_b   1.000
_cell.length_c   1.000
_cell.angle_alpha   90.00
_cell.angle_beta   90.00
_cell.angle_gamma   90.00
#
_symmetry.space_group_name_H-M   'P 1'
#
loop_
_entity.id
_entity.type
_entity.pdbx_description
1 polymer ?
#
loop_
_entity_poly.entity_id
_entity_poly.type
_entity_poly.pdbx_seq_one_letter_code
_entity_poly.pdbx_strand_id
1 'polypeptide(L)'
;MPRVFLPGFVFATCLVACRESAPLALASRDAAPPPPSASGAVATVVPAHPVALASVDAGADPLAMRTMRNIEMVPYCLSYPSALMKEDDSDRGEHGRKAFVLKSGKEVGPNRARMVFSGTCGPTALNELFERDQKDIARDAPDVKFSVKALRADSYALSWRKGDRIHYGKLWTAKGDPGCFVRVVFEYGDAERGLFDPIVSRVTASRPDCPDP
;
A
#
# COMPACT_ATOMS: atom_id res chain seq x y z
N MET A 1 -39.42 49.46 -0.55
CA MET A 1 -39.00 49.67 -1.96
C MET A 1 -38.44 48.36 -2.48
N PRO A 2 -39.08 47.70 -3.47
CA PRO A 2 -38.60 46.42 -3.99
C PRO A 2 -37.68 46.66 -5.20
N ARG A 3 -36.61 45.86 -5.32
CA ARG A 3 -35.86 45.71 -6.58
C ARG A 3 -35.82 44.23 -6.95
N VAL A 4 -36.55 43.94 -8.01
CA VAL A 4 -36.52 42.72 -8.85
C VAL A 4 -35.39 42.90 -9.86
N PHE A 5 -34.61 41.85 -10.15
CA PHE A 5 -34.25 41.37 -11.51
C PHE A 5 -33.38 40.09 -11.43
N LEU A 6 -33.83 39.03 -12.10
CA LEU A 6 -33.19 37.73 -12.35
C LEU A 6 -32.23 37.82 -13.58
N PRO A 7 -31.85 36.72 -14.28
CA PRO A 7 -30.63 35.93 -14.09
C PRO A 7 -29.72 35.95 -15.35
N GLY A 8 -28.42 35.67 -15.19
CA GLY A 8 -27.47 35.58 -16.31
C GLY A 8 -26.84 34.19 -16.42
N PHE A 9 -27.52 33.27 -17.09
CA PHE A 9 -26.93 32.04 -17.63
C PHE A 9 -26.15 32.39 -18.90
N VAL A 10 -24.86 32.05 -18.98
CA VAL A 10 -24.12 32.04 -20.25
C VAL A 10 -23.57 30.63 -20.47
N PHE A 11 -24.22 29.92 -21.39
CA PHE A 11 -23.68 28.74 -22.05
C PHE A 11 -22.60 29.18 -23.03
N ALA A 12 -21.41 28.59 -22.95
CA ALA A 12 -20.39 28.66 -23.99
C ALA A 12 -20.14 27.25 -24.53
N THR A 13 -20.90 26.89 -25.55
CA THR A 13 -20.62 25.83 -26.52
C THR A 13 -19.81 26.42 -27.67
N CYS A 14 -18.63 25.87 -27.95
CA CYS A 14 -17.86 25.99 -29.19
C CYS A 14 -16.63 25.09 -29.05
N LEU A 15 -16.13 24.34 -30.02
CA LEU A 15 -16.61 23.93 -31.33
C LEU A 15 -15.58 22.86 -31.75
N VAL A 16 -16.05 21.70 -32.18
CA VAL A 16 -15.24 20.60 -32.70
C VAL A 16 -14.48 21.08 -33.93
N ALA A 17 -13.15 21.02 -33.90
CA ALA A 17 -12.32 21.18 -35.07
C ALA A 17 -11.73 19.82 -35.46
N CYS A 18 -12.38 19.16 -36.43
CA CYS A 18 -11.78 18.12 -37.25
C CYS A 18 -10.55 18.70 -37.95
N ARG A 19 -9.41 18.02 -37.84
CA ARG A 19 -8.29 18.22 -38.77
C ARG A 19 -7.87 16.88 -39.34
N GLU A 20 -8.23 16.70 -40.60
CA GLU A 20 -7.83 15.61 -41.47
C GLU A 20 -6.32 15.64 -41.78
N SER A 21 -5.75 14.43 -41.76
CA SER A 21 -4.86 13.84 -42.76
C SER A 21 -3.47 14.42 -43.02
N ALA A 22 -2.46 13.62 -42.64
CA ALA A 22 -1.25 13.39 -43.45
C ALA A 22 -0.84 11.91 -43.36
N PRO A 23 -0.69 11.17 -44.47
CA PRO A 23 -0.18 9.80 -44.46
C PRO A 23 1.34 9.81 -44.40
N LEU A 24 1.92 9.19 -43.37
CA LEU A 24 3.33 8.85 -43.33
C LEU A 24 3.53 7.55 -44.14
N ALA A 25 4.38 7.67 -45.15
CA ALA A 25 4.80 6.59 -46.03
C ALA A 25 5.42 5.42 -45.25
N LEU A 26 4.88 4.21 -45.46
CA LEU A 26 5.55 2.96 -45.14
C LEU A 26 6.74 2.78 -46.10
N ALA A 27 7.96 2.92 -45.58
CA ALA A 27 9.13 2.33 -46.21
C ALA A 27 9.29 0.90 -45.65
N SER A 28 8.95 -0.08 -46.49
CA SER A 28 9.28 -1.48 -46.29
C SER A 28 10.81 -1.65 -46.29
N ARG A 29 11.36 -2.22 -45.23
CA ARG A 29 12.70 -2.82 -45.25
C ARG A 29 12.57 -4.26 -44.77
N ASP A 30 12.69 -5.17 -45.73
CA ASP A 30 13.01 -6.57 -45.50
C ASP A 30 14.26 -6.66 -44.62
N ALA A 31 14.09 -7.09 -43.38
CA ALA A 31 15.17 -7.55 -42.53
C ALA A 31 15.03 -9.06 -42.39
N ALA A 32 16.01 -9.78 -42.95
CA ALA A 32 16.13 -11.23 -42.86
C ALA A 32 16.12 -11.73 -41.40
N PRO A 33 15.57 -12.93 -41.13
CA PRO A 33 15.57 -13.50 -39.79
C PRO A 33 17.01 -13.86 -39.36
N PRO A 34 17.44 -13.51 -38.13
CA PRO A 34 18.69 -14.02 -37.58
C PRO A 34 18.58 -15.53 -37.30
N PRO A 35 19.70 -16.28 -37.36
CA PRO A 35 19.72 -17.70 -37.06
C PRO A 35 19.41 -17.96 -35.57
N PRO A 36 18.85 -19.14 -35.23
CA PRO A 36 18.57 -19.49 -33.84
C PRO A 36 19.88 -19.72 -33.07
N SER A 37 20.22 -18.80 -32.17
CA SER A 37 21.23 -19.03 -31.14
C SER A 37 20.64 -19.95 -30.06
N ALA A 38 21.01 -21.23 -30.13
CA ALA A 38 20.84 -22.17 -29.03
C ALA A 38 21.83 -21.79 -27.92
N SER A 39 21.37 -21.03 -26.92
CA SER A 39 22.10 -20.82 -25.68
C SER A 39 21.35 -21.54 -24.57
N GLY A 40 21.82 -22.73 -24.23
CA GLY A 40 21.33 -23.51 -23.10
C GLY A 40 21.65 -22.79 -21.80
N ALA A 41 20.67 -22.09 -21.24
CA ALA A 41 20.75 -21.59 -19.88
C ALA A 41 20.65 -22.79 -18.92
N VAL A 42 21.79 -23.17 -18.35
CA VAL A 42 21.85 -24.10 -17.22
C VAL A 42 21.21 -23.38 -16.03
N ALA A 43 20.01 -23.82 -15.66
CA ALA A 43 19.33 -23.34 -14.46
C ALA A 43 20.11 -23.84 -13.23
N THR A 44 20.95 -22.98 -12.65
CA THR A 44 21.53 -23.22 -11.33
C THR A 44 20.41 -23.15 -10.30
N VAL A 45 19.92 -24.33 -9.89
CA VAL A 45 18.99 -24.47 -8.77
C VAL A 45 19.74 -24.08 -7.51
N VAL A 46 19.57 -22.84 -7.04
CA VAL A 46 20.02 -22.43 -5.72
C VAL A 46 19.15 -23.17 -4.70
N PRO A 47 19.72 -24.03 -3.84
CA PRO A 47 18.93 -24.70 -2.81
C PRO A 47 18.38 -23.64 -1.86
N ALA A 48 17.05 -23.58 -1.75
CA ALA A 48 16.39 -22.79 -0.72
C ALA A 48 16.83 -23.36 0.64
N HIS A 49 17.70 -22.64 1.35
CA HIS A 49 18.00 -23.00 2.73
C HIS A 49 16.72 -22.84 3.54
N PRO A 50 16.23 -23.92 4.20
CA PRO A 50 15.07 -23.82 5.06
C PRO A 50 15.46 -22.90 6.22
N VAL A 51 14.89 -21.69 6.22
CA VAL A 51 14.95 -20.81 7.37
C VAL A 51 14.22 -21.54 8.49
N ALA A 52 14.98 -22.05 9.46
CA ALA A 52 14.43 -22.63 10.67
C ALA A 52 13.67 -21.51 11.40
N LEU A 53 12.35 -21.50 11.20
CA LEU A 53 11.42 -20.72 12.02
C LEU A 53 11.63 -21.22 13.44
N ALA A 54 12.37 -20.46 14.24
CA ALA A 54 12.50 -20.70 15.66
C ALA A 54 11.09 -20.85 16.24
N SER A 55 10.88 -21.95 16.97
CA SER A 55 9.61 -22.36 17.54
C SER A 55 8.90 -21.17 18.19
N VAL A 56 7.91 -20.62 17.48
CA VAL A 56 6.89 -19.78 18.10
C VAL A 56 6.18 -20.70 19.08
N ASP A 57 6.01 -20.25 20.33
CA ASP A 57 5.31 -21.00 21.39
C ASP A 57 4.10 -21.73 20.79
N ALA A 58 4.13 -23.06 20.78
CA ALA A 58 3.22 -23.91 20.02
C ALA A 58 1.75 -23.85 20.50
N GLY A 59 1.43 -22.94 21.42
CA GLY A 59 0.08 -22.69 21.93
C GLY A 59 -0.45 -21.27 21.70
N ALA A 60 0.34 -20.34 21.18
CA ALA A 60 -0.16 -19.01 20.84
C ALA A 60 -0.69 -19.00 19.42
N ASP A 61 -1.97 -18.70 19.23
CA ASP A 61 -2.53 -18.45 17.91
C ASP A 61 -1.70 -17.32 17.24
N PRO A 62 -0.98 -17.58 16.13
CA PRO A 62 -0.19 -16.56 15.45
C PRO A 62 -1.05 -15.40 14.94
N LEU A 63 -2.38 -15.59 14.91
CA LEU A 63 -3.39 -14.59 14.60
C LEU A 63 -3.93 -13.86 15.84
N ALA A 64 -3.34 -14.05 17.03
CA ALA A 64 -3.76 -13.34 18.23
C ALA A 64 -3.56 -11.82 18.05
N MET A 65 -4.66 -11.15 17.71
CA MET A 65 -4.68 -9.72 17.47
C MET A 65 -4.88 -8.98 18.79
N ARG A 66 -4.09 -7.92 19.02
CA ARG A 66 -4.39 -6.91 20.03
C ARG A 66 -4.84 -5.62 19.36
N THR A 67 -5.69 -4.87 20.03
CA THR A 67 -6.10 -3.55 19.57
C THR A 67 -5.17 -2.50 20.16
N MET A 68 -4.59 -1.68 19.30
CA MET A 68 -3.90 -0.45 19.70
C MET A 68 -4.82 0.73 19.42
N ARG A 69 -4.90 1.64 20.40
CA ARG A 69 -5.62 2.90 20.29
C ARG A 69 -4.63 4.02 20.03
N ASN A 70 -4.91 4.83 19.02
CA ASN A 70 -4.28 6.11 18.82
C ASN A 70 -5.32 7.22 19.05
N ILE A 71 -4.92 8.24 19.81
CA ILE A 71 -5.74 9.42 20.08
C ILE A 71 -5.11 10.69 19.51
N GLU A 72 -3.92 10.60 18.94
CA GLU A 72 -3.17 11.72 18.38
C GLU A 72 -3.59 11.97 16.93
N MET A 73 -3.93 13.23 16.63
CA MET A 73 -4.44 13.74 15.34
C MET A 73 -5.77 13.13 14.87
N VAL A 74 -5.79 11.82 14.59
CA VAL A 74 -6.96 11.07 14.12
C VAL A 74 -7.18 9.92 15.08
N PRO A 75 -8.26 9.94 15.90
CA PRO A 75 -8.55 8.82 16.78
C PRO A 75 -8.85 7.56 15.98
N TYR A 76 -8.10 6.49 16.21
CA TYR A 76 -8.34 5.21 15.57
C TYR A 76 -7.99 4.05 16.48
N CYS A 77 -8.62 2.90 16.22
CA CYS A 77 -8.21 1.64 16.79
C CYS A 77 -7.90 0.62 15.74
N LEU A 78 -6.84 -0.12 15.97
CA LEU A 78 -6.37 -1.05 14.97
C LEU A 78 -5.82 -2.32 15.60
N SER A 79 -6.21 -3.44 14.99
CA SER A 79 -5.75 -4.77 15.35
C SER A 79 -4.35 -5.06 14.80
N TYR A 80 -3.40 -5.46 15.63
CA TYR A 80 -2.08 -5.94 15.20
C TYR A 80 -1.75 -7.34 15.72
N PRO A 81 -0.95 -8.14 14.99
CA PRO A 81 -0.63 -9.52 15.36
C PRO A 81 0.38 -9.55 16.51
N SER A 82 -0.11 -9.38 17.73
CA SER A 82 0.71 -9.22 18.93
C SER A 82 1.54 -10.46 19.29
N ALA A 83 1.15 -11.66 18.84
CA ALA A 83 1.96 -12.86 18.97
C ALA A 83 3.27 -12.76 18.14
N LEU A 84 3.23 -12.07 17.00
CA LEU A 84 4.34 -11.97 16.05
C LEU A 84 5.12 -10.66 16.19
N MET A 85 4.45 -9.56 16.53
CA MET A 85 5.03 -8.22 16.48
C MET A 85 5.05 -7.56 17.86
N LYS A 86 6.08 -6.75 18.11
CA LYS A 86 6.19 -5.86 19.26
C LYS A 86 6.28 -4.42 18.78
N GLU A 87 5.85 -3.48 19.63
CA GLU A 87 6.02 -2.05 19.36
C GLU A 87 7.51 -1.73 19.23
N ASP A 88 7.83 -0.86 18.28
CA ASP A 88 9.16 -0.35 18.02
C ASP A 88 9.28 1.09 18.51
N ASP A 89 9.76 1.23 19.74
CA ASP A 89 9.94 2.53 20.40
C ASP A 89 11.15 3.32 19.88
N SER A 90 11.97 2.72 19.00
CA SER A 90 13.16 3.37 18.46
C SER A 90 12.82 4.43 17.41
N ASP A 91 11.69 4.27 16.71
CA ASP A 91 11.17 5.22 15.75
C ASP A 91 10.00 5.99 16.38
N ARG A 92 10.31 6.85 17.36
CA ARG A 92 9.41 7.93 17.81
C ARG A 92 9.32 9.00 16.71
N GLY A 93 8.86 8.60 15.54
CA GLY A 93 8.55 9.50 14.45
C GLY A 93 7.40 10.44 14.82
N GLU A 94 7.32 11.54 14.07
CA GLU A 94 6.33 12.62 14.16
C GLU A 94 4.91 12.14 14.52
N HIS A 95 4.30 12.83 15.48
CA HIS A 95 2.87 12.85 15.86
C HIS A 95 2.01 11.64 15.43
N GLY A 96 1.72 10.74 16.37
CA GLY A 96 0.76 9.67 16.15
C GLY A 96 1.21 8.55 15.21
N ARG A 97 2.48 8.49 14.81
CA ARG A 97 3.02 7.33 14.10
C ARG A 97 3.33 6.21 15.10
N LYS A 98 2.86 5.00 14.81
CA LYS A 98 3.16 3.79 15.59
C LYS A 98 3.82 2.75 14.71
N ALA A 99 4.96 2.23 15.14
CA ALA A 99 5.70 1.20 14.42
C ALA A 99 5.75 -0.09 15.24
N PHE A 100 5.71 -1.22 14.54
CA PHE A 100 5.86 -2.54 15.12
C PHE A 100 6.84 -3.33 14.27
N VAL A 101 7.62 -4.19 14.92
CA VAL A 101 8.61 -5.05 14.28
C VAL A 101 8.41 -6.49 14.73
N LEU A 102 8.84 -7.43 13.88
CA LEU A 102 8.82 -8.86 14.18
C LEU A 102 9.60 -9.16 15.48
N LYS A 103 9.00 -9.98 16.36
CA LYS A 103 9.59 -10.40 17.65
C LYS A 103 10.78 -11.33 17.50
N SER A 104 10.95 -12.00 16.36
CA SER A 104 11.98 -13.04 16.20
C SER A 104 13.39 -12.47 16.44
N GLY A 105 14.09 -13.10 17.39
CA GLY A 105 15.27 -12.57 18.05
C GLY A 105 16.57 -12.57 17.23
N LYS A 106 16.56 -12.79 15.91
CA LYS A 106 17.79 -13.02 15.15
C LYS A 106 18.31 -11.93 14.21
N GLU A 107 17.61 -10.82 13.97
CA GLU A 107 18.18 -9.73 13.17
C GLU A 107 17.83 -8.35 13.73
N VAL A 108 18.68 -7.78 14.59
CA VAL A 108 18.64 -6.34 14.84
C VAL A 108 19.19 -5.66 13.59
N GLY A 109 18.31 -5.34 12.63
CA GLY A 109 18.71 -4.75 11.35
C GLY A 109 17.52 -4.26 10.52
N PRO A 110 17.78 -3.49 9.44
CA PRO A 110 16.76 -2.86 8.60
C PRO A 110 15.87 -3.85 7.82
N ASN A 111 16.17 -5.16 7.88
CA ASN A 111 15.50 -6.18 7.08
C ASN A 111 14.32 -6.87 7.78
N ARG A 112 14.00 -6.53 9.03
CA ARG A 112 12.87 -7.15 9.74
C ARG A 112 11.52 -6.79 9.11
N ALA A 113 10.56 -7.71 9.17
CA ALA A 113 9.17 -7.34 8.94
C ALA A 113 8.75 -6.18 9.85
N ARG A 114 8.15 -5.17 9.22
CA ARG A 114 7.75 -3.92 9.84
C ARG A 114 6.31 -3.60 9.50
N MET A 115 5.60 -3.03 10.46
CA MET A 115 4.24 -2.54 10.29
C MET A 115 4.15 -1.14 10.88
N VAL A 116 3.70 -0.19 10.08
CA VAL A 116 3.65 1.23 10.43
C VAL A 116 2.23 1.74 10.29
N PHE A 117 1.78 2.48 11.29
CA PHE A 117 0.49 3.17 11.30
C PHE A 117 0.67 4.67 11.33
N SER A 118 -0.20 5.37 10.62
CA SER A 118 -0.31 6.82 10.69
C SER A 118 -1.75 7.28 10.44
N GLY A 119 -2.13 8.36 11.11
CA GLY A 119 -3.32 9.13 10.77
C GLY A 119 -2.91 10.36 9.93
N THR A 120 -3.76 10.79 9.02
CA THR A 120 -3.56 12.03 8.27
C THR A 120 -4.91 12.70 8.00
N CYS A 121 -4.95 14.02 8.05
CA CYS A 121 -6.12 14.79 7.63
C CYS A 121 -5.70 15.78 6.56
N GLY A 122 -6.54 15.96 5.55
CA GLY A 122 -6.30 16.94 4.50
C GLY A 122 -7.50 17.08 3.56
N PRO A 123 -7.46 18.07 2.67
CA PRO A 123 -8.54 18.32 1.73
C PRO A 123 -8.61 17.30 0.59
N THR A 124 -7.63 16.41 0.48
CA THR A 124 -7.50 15.46 -0.64
C THR A 124 -8.51 14.32 -0.53
N ALA A 125 -9.22 14.05 -1.61
CA ALA A 125 -10.18 12.95 -1.67
C ALA A 125 -9.48 11.58 -1.72
N LEU A 126 -10.18 10.52 -1.30
CA LEU A 126 -9.63 9.16 -1.22
C LEU A 126 -9.11 8.64 -2.58
N ASN A 127 -9.84 8.91 -3.66
CA ASN A 127 -9.45 8.53 -5.02
C ASN A 127 -8.19 9.27 -5.48
N GLU A 128 -8.04 10.54 -5.13
CA GLU A 128 -6.85 11.33 -5.44
C GLU A 128 -5.63 10.81 -4.66
N LEU A 129 -5.81 10.45 -3.38
CA LEU A 129 -4.76 9.78 -2.59
C LEU A 129 -4.34 8.46 -3.23
N PHE A 130 -5.30 7.65 -3.68
CA PHE A 130 -5.03 6.38 -4.35
C PHE A 130 -4.23 6.56 -5.65
N GLU A 131 -4.56 7.56 -6.47
CA GLU A 131 -3.81 7.86 -7.69
C GLU A 131 -2.42 8.41 -7.39
N ARG A 132 -2.29 9.29 -6.38
CA ARG A 132 -1.02 9.85 -5.96
C ARG A 132 -0.09 8.76 -5.44
N ASP A 133 -0.56 7.90 -4.54
CA ASP A 133 0.23 6.81 -3.98
C ASP A 133 0.73 5.85 -5.07
N GLN A 134 -0.09 5.55 -6.08
CA GLN A 134 0.35 4.75 -7.23
C GLN A 134 1.48 5.42 -8.02
N LYS A 135 1.37 6.73 -8.27
CA LYS A 135 2.40 7.50 -8.96
C LYS A 135 3.68 7.58 -8.14
N ASP A 136 3.56 7.79 -6.83
CA ASP A 136 4.70 7.82 -5.91
C ASP A 136 5.41 6.45 -5.88
N ILE A 137 4.65 5.36 -5.81
CA ILE A 137 5.20 4.01 -5.86
C ILE A 137 5.87 3.73 -7.22
N ALA A 138 5.25 4.12 -8.34
CA ALA A 138 5.84 3.94 -9.66
C ALA A 138 7.09 4.80 -9.86
N ARG A 139 7.17 5.98 -9.24
CA ARG A 139 8.39 6.80 -9.24
C ARG A 139 9.52 6.13 -8.46
N ASP A 140 9.21 5.56 -7.31
CA ASP A 140 10.20 4.93 -6.41
C ASP A 140 10.58 3.51 -6.85
N ALA A 141 9.75 2.87 -7.67
CA ALA A 141 9.96 1.55 -8.28
C ALA A 141 9.41 1.57 -9.73
N PRO A 142 10.21 2.01 -10.73
CA PRO A 142 9.75 2.19 -12.11
C PRO A 142 9.12 0.96 -12.77
N ASP A 143 9.62 -0.23 -12.45
CA ASP A 143 9.12 -1.50 -12.99
C ASP A 143 8.07 -2.18 -12.08
N VAL A 144 7.42 -1.39 -11.21
CA VAL A 144 6.50 -1.93 -10.22
C VAL A 144 5.33 -2.66 -10.86
N LYS A 145 5.10 -3.88 -10.39
CA LYS A 145 3.87 -4.63 -10.65
C LYS A 145 3.07 -4.71 -9.35
N PHE A 146 1.86 -4.15 -9.37
CA PHE A 146 0.97 -4.23 -8.23
C PHE A 146 0.34 -5.63 -8.16
N SER A 147 0.58 -6.34 -7.06
CA SER A 147 -0.09 -7.61 -6.75
C SER A 147 -1.49 -7.39 -6.19
N VAL A 148 -1.72 -6.25 -5.55
CA VAL A 148 -3.04 -5.78 -5.11
C VAL A 148 -3.20 -4.33 -5.55
N LYS A 149 -4.33 -4.03 -6.18
CA LYS A 149 -4.74 -2.68 -6.57
C LYS A 149 -6.25 -2.59 -6.49
N ALA A 150 -6.76 -2.18 -5.33
CA ALA A 150 -8.19 -2.16 -5.04
C ALA A 150 -8.59 -0.82 -4.42
N LEU A 151 -9.55 -0.14 -5.04
CA LEU A 151 -10.20 1.06 -4.51
C LEU A 151 -11.65 0.71 -4.18
N ARG A 152 -12.10 1.14 -3.01
CA ARG A 152 -13.47 1.01 -2.50
C ARG A 152 -13.99 2.39 -2.10
N ALA A 153 -15.27 2.47 -1.74
CA ALA A 153 -15.90 3.74 -1.36
C ALA A 153 -15.25 4.42 -0.13
N ASP A 154 -14.72 3.62 0.80
CA ASP A 154 -14.20 4.07 2.11
C ASP A 154 -12.74 3.68 2.37
N SER A 155 -12.10 3.00 1.42
CA SER A 155 -10.76 2.47 1.59
C SER A 155 -10.07 2.14 0.27
N TYR A 156 -8.75 2.00 0.31
CA TYR A 156 -8.00 1.35 -0.77
C TYR A 156 -6.87 0.48 -0.22
N ALA A 157 -6.41 -0.45 -1.05
CA ALA A 157 -5.24 -1.27 -0.80
C ALA A 157 -4.34 -1.34 -2.03
N LEU A 158 -3.04 -1.21 -1.79
CA LEU A 158 -1.96 -1.36 -2.77
C LEU A 158 -0.96 -2.37 -2.22
N SER A 159 -0.54 -3.33 -3.04
CA SER A 159 0.58 -4.20 -2.71
C SER A 159 1.53 -4.27 -3.88
N TRP A 160 2.81 -4.15 -3.59
CA TRP A 160 3.85 -4.12 -4.60
C TRP A 160 5.16 -4.68 -4.04
N ARG A 161 6.13 -4.89 -4.93
CA ARG A 161 7.47 -5.31 -4.57
C ARG A 161 8.46 -4.19 -4.81
N LYS A 162 9.45 -4.08 -3.93
CA LYS A 162 10.63 -3.22 -4.08
C LYS A 162 11.85 -4.03 -3.64
N GLY A 163 12.65 -4.46 -4.61
CA GLY A 163 13.71 -5.44 -4.36
C GLY A 163 13.14 -6.79 -3.90
N ASP A 164 13.71 -7.33 -2.83
CA ASP A 164 13.30 -8.57 -2.15
C ASP A 164 12.16 -8.37 -1.14
N ARG A 165 11.70 -7.13 -0.97
CA ARG A 165 10.64 -6.78 -0.01
C ARG A 165 9.28 -6.65 -0.67
N ILE A 166 8.28 -7.10 0.07
CA ILE A 166 6.86 -6.93 -0.21
C ILE A 166 6.36 -5.79 0.64
N HIS A 167 5.68 -4.85 -0.01
CA HIS A 167 4.97 -3.77 0.64
C HIS A 167 3.48 -4.00 0.47
N TYR A 168 2.74 -3.82 1.56
CA TYR A 168 1.27 -3.83 1.56
C TYR A 168 0.79 -2.57 2.30
N GLY A 169 0.23 -1.63 1.55
CA GLY A 169 -0.37 -0.41 2.06
C GLY A 169 -1.89 -0.52 2.02
N LYS A 170 -2.56 -0.14 3.10
CA LYS A 170 -4.01 -0.02 3.15
C LYS A 170 -4.39 1.27 3.86
N LEU A 171 -5.36 1.98 3.32
CA LEU A 171 -5.83 3.25 3.83
C LEU A 171 -7.36 3.23 3.94
N TRP A 172 -7.88 3.80 5.02
CA TRP A 172 -9.31 3.91 5.32
C TRP A 172 -9.67 5.35 5.61
N THR A 173 -10.89 5.74 5.23
CA THR A 173 -11.51 6.96 5.75
C THR A 173 -11.76 6.81 7.25
N ALA A 174 -11.36 7.81 8.04
CA ALA A 174 -11.66 7.86 9.45
C ALA A 174 -13.17 8.04 9.65
N LYS A 175 -13.78 7.17 10.46
CA LYS A 175 -15.22 7.21 10.65
C LYS A 175 -15.61 8.44 11.46
N GLY A 176 -16.47 9.29 10.90
CA GLY A 176 -16.97 10.49 11.57
C GLY A 176 -16.20 11.76 11.22
N ASP A 177 -15.03 11.63 10.59
CA ASP A 177 -14.16 12.75 10.23
C ASP A 177 -13.87 12.75 8.73
N PRO A 178 -14.75 13.36 7.90
CA PRO A 178 -14.51 13.50 6.47
C PRO A 178 -13.18 14.21 6.20
N GLY A 179 -12.35 13.62 5.33
CA GLY A 179 -11.02 14.16 5.01
C GLY A 179 -9.90 13.71 5.95
N CYS A 180 -10.22 12.92 6.98
CA CYS A 180 -9.22 12.21 7.77
C CYS A 180 -9.13 10.74 7.37
N PHE A 181 -7.92 10.19 7.43
CA PHE A 181 -7.60 8.86 6.96
C PHE A 181 -6.63 8.16 7.92
N VAL A 182 -6.77 6.84 7.99
CA VAL A 182 -5.86 5.96 8.74
C VAL A 182 -5.14 5.08 7.73
N ARG A 183 -3.81 4.99 7.84
CA ARG A 183 -2.98 4.16 6.97
C ARG A 183 -2.27 3.09 7.78
N VAL A 184 -2.19 1.90 7.21
CA VAL A 184 -1.20 0.88 7.57
C VAL A 184 -0.28 0.59 6.40
N VAL A 185 1.01 0.41 6.68
CA VAL A 185 1.98 -0.13 5.74
C VAL A 185 2.69 -1.32 6.39
N PHE A 186 2.63 -2.48 5.75
CA PHE A 186 3.45 -3.64 6.06
C PHE A 186 4.62 -3.72 5.09
N GLU A 187 5.79 -4.06 5.59
CA GLU A 187 7.00 -4.28 4.81
C GLU A 187 7.67 -5.56 5.30
N TYR A 188 7.73 -6.60 4.48
CA TYR A 188 8.27 -7.91 4.87
C TYR A 188 8.97 -8.59 3.69
N GLY A 189 9.90 -9.50 3.97
CA GLY A 189 10.64 -10.26 2.96
C GLY A 189 9.88 -11.49 2.47
N ASP A 190 10.36 -12.09 1.38
CA ASP A 190 9.77 -13.32 0.83
C ASP A 190 9.71 -14.48 1.83
N ALA A 191 10.74 -14.62 2.68
CA ALA A 191 10.80 -15.66 3.70
C ALA A 191 9.69 -15.52 4.77
N GLU A 192 9.12 -14.33 4.92
CA GLU A 192 8.12 -14.01 5.93
C GLU A 192 6.68 -14.08 5.36
N ARG A 193 6.52 -14.34 4.06
CA ARG A 193 5.20 -14.38 3.37
C ARG A 193 4.20 -15.33 4.02
N GLY A 194 4.65 -16.54 4.36
CA GLY A 194 3.80 -17.55 5.00
C GLY A 194 3.22 -17.08 6.33
N LEU A 195 3.88 -16.12 6.99
CA LEU A 195 3.42 -15.50 8.24
C LEU A 195 2.48 -14.32 7.98
N PHE A 196 2.83 -13.43 7.04
CA PHE A 196 2.13 -12.15 6.88
C PHE A 196 1.01 -12.13 5.85
N ASP A 197 1.10 -12.88 4.75
CA ASP A 197 0.07 -12.89 3.69
C ASP A 197 -1.35 -13.19 4.24
N PRO A 198 -1.54 -14.13 5.20
CA PRO A 198 -2.85 -14.36 5.82
C PRO A 198 -3.36 -13.22 6.72
N ILE A 199 -2.47 -12.35 7.20
CA ILE A 199 -2.74 -11.33 8.23
C ILE A 199 -3.04 -9.97 7.59
N VAL A 200 -2.25 -9.57 6.58
CA VAL A 200 -2.30 -8.21 6.01
C VAL A 200 -3.69 -7.82 5.49
N SER A 201 -4.44 -8.78 4.95
CA SER A 201 -5.81 -8.57 4.47
C SER A 201 -6.84 -8.42 5.60
N ARG A 202 -6.56 -9.03 6.77
CA ARG A 202 -7.44 -9.06 7.96
C ARG A 202 -7.30 -7.81 8.83
N VAL A 203 -6.17 -7.11 8.72
CA VAL A 203 -5.98 -5.85 9.44
C VAL A 203 -7.00 -4.84 8.94
N THR A 204 -7.75 -4.28 9.89
CA THR A 204 -8.78 -3.27 9.67
C THR A 204 -8.62 -2.17 10.71
N ALA A 205 -8.83 -0.93 10.28
CA ALA A 205 -9.08 0.15 11.22
C ALA A 205 -10.52 -0.01 11.72
N SER A 206 -10.67 -0.11 13.03
CA SER A 206 -11.94 -0.15 13.75
C SER A 206 -12.26 1.22 14.36
N ARG A 207 -13.53 1.41 14.73
CA ARG A 207 -14.12 2.66 15.26
C ARG A 207 -13.36 3.23 16.48
N PRO A 208 -13.58 4.51 16.82
CA PRO A 208 -13.05 5.12 18.05
C PRO A 208 -13.61 4.49 19.34
N ASP A 209 -14.67 3.69 19.25
CA ASP A 209 -15.35 3.01 20.37
C ASP A 209 -14.59 1.73 20.80
N CYS A 210 -13.30 1.87 21.09
CA CYS A 210 -12.46 0.74 21.41
C CYS A 210 -12.77 0.26 22.83
N PRO A 211 -12.97 -1.06 23.06
CA PRO A 211 -12.99 -1.57 24.42
C PRO A 211 -11.65 -1.23 25.08
N ASP A 212 -11.69 -0.80 26.36
CA ASP A 212 -10.48 -0.62 27.15
C ASP A 212 -9.68 -1.95 27.16
N PRO A 213 -8.34 -1.87 27.07
CA PRO A 213 -7.46 -3.04 26.89
C PRO A 213 -7.50 -4.03 28.05
#